data_AF-A0A4S1XF63-F1
#
_entry.id   AF-A0A4S1XF63-F1
#
_cell.length_a   1.000
_cell.length_b   1.000
_cell.length_c   1.000
_cell.angle_alpha   90.00
_cell.angle_beta   90.00
_cell.angle_gamma   90.00
#
_symmetry.space_group_name_H-M   'P 1'
#
loop_
_entity.id
_entity.type
_entity.pdbx_description
1 polymer ?
#
loop_
_entity_poly.entity_id
_entity_poly.type
_entity_poly.pdbx_seq_one_letter_code
_entity_poly.pdbx_strand_id
1 'polypeptide(L)' 'MPTELAVLFVGIAARQAASPTACAQTRLALEAPADALLAPAHGSFHRAAAVMVMRWQKE' A
#
# COMPACT_ATOMS: atom_id res chain seq x y z
N MET A 1 -29.86 -7.14 15.08
CA MET A 1 -29.35 -6.03 15.93
C MET A 1 -30.51 -5.10 16.23
N PRO A 2 -30.65 -4.59 17.46
CA PRO A 2 -31.57 -3.49 17.75
C PRO A 2 -31.29 -2.28 16.85
N THR A 3 -32.35 -1.64 16.34
CA THR A 3 -32.24 -0.54 15.36
C THR A 3 -31.37 0.60 15.86
N GLU A 4 -31.55 1.02 17.12
CA GLU A 4 -30.77 2.10 17.73
C GLU A 4 -29.27 1.84 17.75
N LEU A 5 -28.87 0.58 18.02
CA LEU A 5 -27.46 0.19 17.99
C LEU A 5 -26.90 0.21 16.56
N ALA A 6 -27.68 -0.21 15.57
CA ALA A 6 -27.26 -0.14 14.17
C ALA A 6 -27.04 1.32 13.73
N VAL A 7 -27.92 2.24 14.11
CA VAL A 7 -27.79 3.67 13.84
C VAL A 7 -26.52 4.24 14.50
N LEU A 8 -26.26 3.88 15.76
CA LEU A 8 -25.03 4.27 16.45
C LEU A 8 -23.77 3.77 15.72
N PHE A 9 -23.74 2.50 15.33
CA PHE A 9 -22.60 1.92 14.62
C PHE A 9 -22.36 2.58 13.26
N VAL A 10 -23.41 2.93 12.51
CA VAL A 10 -23.29 3.67 11.26
C VAL A 10 -22.64 5.04 11.51
N GLY A 11 -23.05 5.76 12.55
CA GLY A 11 -22.44 7.06 12.90
C GLY A 11 -20.97 6.94 13.28
N ILE A 12 -20.61 5.91 14.04
CA ILE A 12 -19.20 5.62 14.40
C ILE A 12 -18.40 5.30 13.15
N ALA A 13 -18.87 4.37 12.32
CA ALA A 13 -18.19 3.95 11.10
C ALA A 13 -17.99 5.13 10.14
N ALA A 14 -19.00 5.98 9.95
CA ALA A 14 -18.91 7.18 9.12
C ALA A 14 -17.82 8.14 9.62
N ARG A 15 -17.73 8.38 10.94
CA ARG A 15 -16.68 9.23 11.52
C ARG A 15 -15.28 8.62 11.37
N GLN A 16 -15.15 7.31 11.56
CA GLN A 16 -13.88 6.61 11.38
C GLN A 16 -13.41 6.68 9.92
N ALA A 17 -14.32 6.44 8.97
CA ALA A 17 -14.05 6.51 7.55
C ALA A 17 -13.69 7.94 7.08
N ALA A 18 -14.26 8.97 7.69
CA ALA A 18 -13.97 10.37 7.38
C ALA A 18 -12.76 10.94 8.14
N SER A 19 -12.08 10.15 8.97
CA SER A 19 -10.93 10.63 9.74
C SER A 19 -9.76 11.04 8.83
N PRO A 20 -8.91 12.00 9.24
CA PRO A 20 -7.72 12.38 8.47
C PRO A 20 -6.81 11.20 8.12
N THR A 21 -6.65 10.27 9.05
CA THR A 21 -5.85 9.05 8.85
C THR A 21 -6.49 8.13 7.81
N ALA A 22 -7.81 7.89 7.87
CA ALA A 22 -8.50 7.08 6.86
C ALA A 22 -8.45 7.72 5.46
N CYS A 23 -8.55 9.05 5.37
CA CYS A 23 -8.37 9.79 4.12
C CYS A 23 -6.95 9.63 3.55
N ALA A 24 -5.92 9.75 4.40
CA ALA A 24 -4.53 9.55 3.99
C ALA A 24 -4.29 8.10 3.53
N GLN A 25 -4.77 7.12 4.30
CA GLN A 25 -4.67 5.70 3.96
C GLN A 25 -5.39 5.37 2.65
N THR A 26 -6.57 5.94 2.43
CA THR A 26 -7.32 5.77 1.18
C THR A 26 -6.53 6.30 -0.02
N ARG A 27 -5.86 7.44 0.11
CA ARG A 27 -5.00 8.00 -0.95
C ARG A 27 -3.78 7.13 -1.24
N LEU A 28 -3.20 6.49 -0.21
CA LEU A 28 -2.12 5.52 -0.39
C LEU A 28 -2.62 4.24 -1.07
N ALA A 29 -3.79 3.74 -0.68
CA ALA A 29 -4.36 2.50 -1.19
C ALA A 29 -4.96 2.60 -2.60
N LEU A 30 -5.31 3.81 -3.06
CA LEU A 30 -5.86 4.07 -4.40
C LEU A 30 -4.82 3.96 -5.54
N GLU A 31 -3.55 3.67 -5.21
CA GLU A 31 -2.39 3.47 -6.09
C GLU A 31 -2.51 3.96 -7.55
N ALA A 32 -1.76 5.04 -7.83
CA ALA A 32 -1.06 5.16 -9.12
C ALA A 32 -0.14 3.94 -9.30
N PRO A 33 0.18 3.48 -10.52
CA PRO A 33 0.93 2.24 -10.73
C PRO A 33 2.28 2.30 -10.00
N ALA A 34 2.35 1.69 -8.80
CA ALA A 34 3.52 1.73 -7.95
C ALA A 34 4.73 1.08 -8.62
N ASP A 35 4.48 0.15 -9.55
CA ASP A 35 5.50 -0.45 -10.39
C ASP A 35 6.35 0.58 -11.12
N ALA A 36 5.79 1.70 -11.60
CA ALA A 36 6.58 2.71 -12.31
C ALA A 36 7.36 3.64 -11.36
N LEU A 37 6.80 3.95 -10.18
CA LEU A 37 7.41 4.86 -9.21
C LEU A 37 8.47 4.18 -8.34
N LEU A 38 8.32 2.88 -8.11
CA LEU A 38 9.21 2.06 -7.28
C LEU A 38 10.11 1.15 -8.11
N ALA A 39 9.96 1.11 -9.44
CA ALA A 39 10.89 0.39 -10.31
C ALA A 39 12.28 1.04 -10.23
N PRO A 40 13.30 0.28 -9.81
CA PRO A 40 14.68 0.75 -9.91
C PRO A 40 15.05 0.92 -11.40
N ALA A 41 15.82 1.96 -11.74
CA ALA A 41 16.22 2.25 -13.13
C ALA A 41 16.91 1.07 -13.85
N HIS A 42 17.46 0.13 -13.09
CA HIS A 42 18.15 -1.05 -13.60
C HIS A 42 17.38 -2.37 -13.38
N GLY A 43 16.12 -2.31 -12.95
CA GLY A 43 15.33 -3.48 -12.55
C GLY A 43 15.77 -4.15 -11.25
N SER A 44 16.74 -3.56 -10.55
CA SER A 44 17.27 -4.06 -9.28
C SER A 44 17.51 -2.90 -8.31
N PHE A 45 17.12 -3.07 -7.04
CA PHE A 45 17.39 -2.08 -6.00
C PHE A 45 18.90 -1.83 -5.80
N HIS A 46 19.73 -2.86 -5.94
CA HIS A 46 21.19 -2.76 -5.85
C HIS A 46 21.89 -3.56 -6.95
N ARG A 47 22.28 -2.87 -8.02
CA ARG A 47 22.77 -3.48 -9.27
C ARG A 47 23.98 -4.39 -9.08
N ALA A 48 24.97 -3.97 -8.30
CA ALA A 48 26.20 -4.75 -8.11
C ALA A 48 25.94 -6.10 -7.41
N ALA A 49 25.03 -6.12 -6.43
CA ALA A 49 24.64 -7.34 -5.73
C ALA A 49 23.86 -8.28 -6.65
N ALA A 50 22.91 -7.74 -7.43
CA ALA A 50 22.16 -8.53 -8.40
C ALA A 50 23.08 -9.19 -9.44
N VAL A 51 24.08 -8.46 -9.96
CA VAL A 51 25.09 -9.00 -10.88
C VAL A 51 25.92 -10.10 -10.23
N MET A 52 26.33 -9.93 -8.97
CA MET A 52 27.13 -10.92 -8.25
C MET A 52 26.35 -12.24 -8.09
N VAL A 53 25.08 -12.18 -7.67
CA VAL A 53 24.22 -13.37 -7.52
C VAL A 53 23.97 -14.07 -8.85
N MET A 54 23.70 -13.30 -9.92
CA MET A 54 23.47 -13.85 -11.27
C MET A 54 24.70 -14.55 -11.87
N ARG A 55 25.91 -14.11 -11.49
CA ARG A 55 27.15 -14.76 -11.92
C ARG A 55 27.36 -16.09 -11.20
N TRP A 56 27.10 -16.13 -9.90
CA TRP A 56 27.24 -17.35 -9.11
C TRP A 56 26.30 -18.47 -9.57
N GLN A 57 25.06 -18.15 -9.98
CA GLN A 57 24.13 -19.17 -10.51
C GLN A 57 24.54 -19.81 -11.85
N LYS A 58 25.53 -19.25 -12.56
CA LYS A 58 26.01 -19.77 -13.85
C LYS A 58 27.26 -20.65 -13.73
N GLU A 59 27.81 -20.77 -12.53
CA GLU A 59 28.91 -21.66 -12.17
C GLU A 59 28.36 -22.98 -11.64
#